data_AF-A0A963CTY4-F1
#
_entry.id   AF-A0A963CTY4-F1
#
_cell.length_a   1.000
_cell.length_b   1.000
_cell.length_c   1.000
_cell.angle_alpha   90.00
_cell.angle_beta   90.00
_cell.angle_gamma   90.00
#
_symmetry.space_group_name_H-M   'P 1'
#
loop_
_entity.id
_entity.type
_entity.pdbx_description
1 polymer ?
#
loop_
_entity_poly.entity_id
_entity_poly.type
_entity_poly.pdbx_seq_one_letter_code
_entity_poly.pdbx_strand_id
1 'polypeptide(L)'
;MNSDQLINNRIIDGFDLDIPDAKSQRLTSAWLMLALGSLVVAGLLTILIVMSRTPGVQEIFPWIDFFHTALVVHVDLTVLVWFLSCAGIFWTLNSTGKCSRCGWGALWLAVIGTAVISLSPFLGAGSPLMNNYVPVLQDPIFFVGLGVFGLGFTLLVLRGLLYSKPMGRAVSGAGALRFGLMTGLVIALISVAAVVASYLGIPEIIEGQHYYELLFWGGGHTIQFTHIQLMLVAWLWLATMSGLNVKLSPRIAVLLFALGAIPALMTIYVYVAFDIGSGEHMLWLTWLMQYGGGIAALPMALALIPAFLGARKNA
;
A
#
# COMPACT_ATOMS: atom_id res chain seq x y z
N MET A 1 -3.26 -5.93 43.43
CA MET A 1 -2.33 -6.07 42.28
C MET A 1 -1.56 -4.77 42.17
N ASN A 2 -0.23 -4.81 42.24
CA ASN A 2 0.58 -3.59 42.34
C ASN A 2 0.57 -2.81 41.00
N SER A 3 0.65 -1.48 41.03
CA SER A 3 0.64 -0.63 39.82
C SER A 3 1.70 -1.03 38.80
N ASP A 4 2.87 -1.44 39.27
CA ASP A 4 4.00 -1.86 38.44
C ASP A 4 3.75 -3.22 37.76
N GLN A 5 2.98 -4.11 38.38
CA GLN A 5 2.54 -5.37 37.75
C GLN A 5 1.49 -5.13 36.67
N LEU A 6 0.60 -4.15 36.86
CA LEU A 6 -0.38 -3.74 35.85
C LEU A 6 0.28 -3.09 34.64
N ILE A 7 1.33 -2.30 34.86
CA ILE A 7 2.14 -1.69 33.79
C ILE A 7 2.93 -2.77 33.05
N ASN A 8 3.60 -3.68 33.76
CA ASN A 8 4.36 -4.76 33.13
C ASN A 8 3.47 -5.74 32.35
N ASN A 9 2.27 -6.07 32.83
CA ASN A 9 1.33 -6.90 32.05
C ASN A 9 0.80 -6.17 30.79
N ARG A 10 0.57 -4.85 30.84
CA ARG A 10 0.20 -4.07 29.64
C ARG A 10 1.31 -4.08 28.58
N ILE A 11 2.57 -4.09 28.98
CA ILE A 11 3.73 -4.07 28.08
C ILE A 11 3.94 -5.44 27.40
N ILE A 12 3.62 -6.55 28.07
CA ILE A 12 3.84 -7.91 27.53
C ILE A 12 2.69 -8.36 26.59
N ASP A 13 1.47 -7.86 26.80
CA ASP A 13 0.28 -8.20 25.98
C ASP A 13 -0.12 -7.12 24.95
N GLY A 14 0.49 -5.93 25.01
CA GLY A 14 0.17 -4.82 24.11
C GLY A 14 0.55 -5.08 22.65
N PHE A 15 -0.25 -4.54 21.72
CA PHE A 15 0.13 -4.49 20.31
C PHE A 15 1.11 -3.34 20.07
N ASP A 16 2.38 -3.53 20.45
CA ASP A 16 3.44 -2.55 20.25
C ASP A 16 4.63 -3.14 19.50
N LEU A 17 5.30 -2.32 18.69
CA LEU A 17 6.50 -2.68 17.94
C LEU A 17 7.73 -2.06 18.62
N ASP A 18 8.80 -2.84 18.79
CA ASP A 18 10.04 -2.34 19.36
C ASP A 18 10.55 -1.07 18.65
N ILE A 19 11.10 -0.15 19.44
CA ILE A 19 11.76 1.04 18.92
C ILE A 19 12.87 0.62 17.94
N PRO A 20 12.82 1.10 16.67
CA PRO A 20 13.83 0.78 15.66
C PRO A 20 15.21 1.36 16.03
N ASP A 21 16.27 0.71 15.56
CA ASP A 21 17.62 1.27 15.66
C ASP A 21 17.77 2.57 14.84
N ALA A 22 18.80 3.37 15.14
CA ALA A 22 18.99 4.68 14.50
C ALA A 22 19.12 4.62 12.95
N LYS A 23 19.64 3.52 12.40
CA LYS A 23 19.76 3.36 10.93
C LYS A 23 18.39 3.10 10.31
N SER A 24 17.59 2.26 10.94
CA SER A 24 16.22 1.95 10.55
C SER A 24 15.33 3.18 10.70
N GLN A 25 15.48 3.96 11.79
CA GLN A 25 14.80 5.25 11.96
C GLN A 25 15.05 6.19 10.79
N ARG A 26 16.32 6.40 10.40
CA ARG A 26 16.67 7.31 9.30
C ARG A 26 16.03 6.88 7.98
N LEU A 27 16.05 5.59 7.66
CA LEU A 27 15.42 5.08 6.43
C LEU A 27 13.89 5.19 6.50
N THR A 28 13.28 4.89 7.65
CA THR A 28 11.84 5.09 7.88
C THR A 28 11.44 6.55 7.70
N SER A 29 12.20 7.50 8.28
CA SER A 29 11.95 8.93 8.09
C SER A 29 12.08 9.33 6.62
N ALA A 30 13.01 8.74 5.88
CA ALA A 30 13.16 9.03 4.46
C ALA A 30 11.98 8.49 3.61
N TRP A 31 11.42 7.32 3.94
CA TRP A 31 10.14 6.85 3.37
C TRP A 31 8.97 7.77 3.71
N LEU A 32 8.91 8.27 4.94
CA LEU A 32 7.92 9.27 5.35
C LEU A 32 8.06 10.56 4.53
N MET A 33 9.28 11.03 4.27
CA MET A 33 9.52 12.20 3.43
C MET A 33 9.05 11.98 1.99
N LEU A 34 9.22 10.78 1.41
CA LEU A 34 8.68 10.45 0.09
C LEU A 34 7.14 10.47 0.10
N ALA A 35 6.51 9.88 1.12
CA ALA A 35 5.05 9.89 1.28
C ALA A 35 4.49 11.32 1.39
N LEU A 36 5.10 12.16 2.22
CA LEU A 36 4.69 13.56 2.37
C LEU A 36 4.97 14.37 1.10
N GLY A 37 6.12 14.15 0.48
CA GLY A 37 6.50 14.80 -0.77
C GLY A 37 5.54 14.48 -1.91
N SER A 38 5.12 13.22 -2.06
CA SER A 38 4.15 12.85 -3.09
C SER A 38 2.80 13.52 -2.88
N LEU A 39 2.32 13.62 -1.63
CA LEU A 39 1.08 14.36 -1.31
C LEU A 39 1.19 15.86 -1.58
N VAL A 40 2.34 16.49 -1.28
CA VAL A 40 2.55 17.92 -1.58
C VAL A 40 2.48 18.17 -3.09
N VAL A 41 3.21 17.38 -3.88
CA VAL A 41 3.20 17.51 -5.34
C VAL A 41 1.80 17.23 -5.89
N ALA A 42 1.13 16.18 -5.42
CA ALA A 42 -0.23 15.87 -5.81
C ALA A 42 -1.22 16.99 -5.46
N GLY A 43 -1.10 17.60 -4.28
CA GLY A 43 -1.94 18.72 -3.85
C GLY A 43 -1.72 19.96 -4.72
N LEU A 44 -0.50 20.23 -5.16
CA LEU A 44 -0.22 21.29 -6.14
C LEU A 44 -0.90 20.99 -7.48
N LEU A 45 -0.86 19.75 -7.95
CA LEU A 45 -1.60 19.33 -9.15
C LEU A 45 -3.11 19.51 -8.97
N THR A 46 -3.67 19.26 -7.79
CA THR A 46 -5.09 19.49 -7.50
C THR A 46 -5.50 20.95 -7.71
N ILE A 47 -4.65 21.91 -7.36
CA ILE A 47 -4.90 23.34 -7.63
C ILE A 47 -5.08 23.55 -9.14
N LEU A 48 -4.18 23.00 -9.95
CA LEU A 48 -4.24 23.10 -11.41
C LEU A 48 -5.46 22.38 -11.98
N ILE A 49 -5.81 21.20 -11.46
CA ILE A 49 -7.01 20.43 -11.82
C ILE A 49 -8.28 21.25 -11.55
N VAL A 50 -8.41 21.84 -10.36
CA VAL A 50 -9.59 22.66 -10.00
C VAL A 50 -9.67 23.91 -10.87
N MET A 51 -8.55 24.61 -11.10
CA MET A 51 -8.53 25.77 -11.98
C MET A 51 -8.95 25.44 -13.42
N SER A 52 -8.50 24.30 -13.95
CA SER A 52 -8.87 23.85 -15.31
C SER A 52 -10.37 23.57 -15.49
N ARG A 53 -11.13 23.48 -14.39
CA ARG A 53 -12.58 23.23 -14.38
C ARG A 53 -13.40 24.41 -13.83
N THR A 54 -12.75 25.52 -13.47
CA THR A 54 -13.42 26.70 -12.90
C THR A 54 -13.94 27.61 -14.03
N PRO A 55 -15.26 27.88 -14.12
CA PRO A 55 -15.82 28.81 -15.10
C PRO A 55 -15.14 30.19 -15.04
N GLY A 56 -14.88 30.79 -16.19
CA GLY A 56 -14.11 32.04 -16.31
C GLY A 56 -12.58 31.87 -16.30
N VAL A 57 -12.02 30.92 -15.55
CA VAL A 57 -10.56 30.63 -15.55
C VAL A 57 -10.19 29.71 -16.72
N GLN A 58 -11.03 28.71 -17.00
CA GLN A 58 -10.82 27.75 -18.10
C GLN A 58 -10.78 28.42 -19.49
N GLU A 59 -11.36 29.62 -19.64
CA GLU A 59 -11.39 30.38 -20.89
C GLU A 59 -10.11 31.20 -21.12
N ILE A 60 -9.35 31.48 -20.06
CA ILE A 60 -8.14 32.32 -20.09
C ILE A 60 -6.91 31.50 -20.47
N PHE A 61 -6.95 30.18 -20.28
CA PHE A 61 -5.81 29.29 -20.50
C PHE A 61 -6.20 28.08 -21.37
N PRO A 62 -5.41 27.74 -22.39
CA PRO A 62 -5.69 26.62 -23.29
C PRO A 62 -5.34 25.29 -22.61
N TRP A 63 -6.28 24.74 -21.83
CA TRP A 63 -6.07 23.55 -20.98
C TRP A 63 -6.64 22.23 -21.51
N ILE A 64 -6.90 22.09 -22.82
CA ILE A 64 -7.81 21.06 -23.35
C ILE A 64 -7.44 19.62 -22.92
N ASP A 65 -6.15 19.28 -22.81
CA ASP A 65 -5.69 17.95 -22.36
C ASP A 65 -5.00 17.95 -20.97
N PHE A 66 -4.95 19.11 -20.30
CA PHE A 66 -4.21 19.27 -19.06
C PHE A 66 -4.91 18.63 -17.85
N PHE A 67 -6.25 18.68 -17.80
CA PHE A 67 -7.03 18.10 -16.70
C PHE A 67 -6.73 16.60 -16.54
N HIS A 68 -6.88 15.83 -17.61
CA HIS A 68 -6.67 14.38 -17.56
C HIS A 68 -5.20 14.06 -17.30
N THR A 69 -4.26 14.75 -17.95
CA THR A 69 -2.83 14.55 -17.73
C THR A 69 -2.43 14.79 -16.27
N ALA A 70 -2.88 15.91 -15.68
CA ALA A 70 -2.64 16.22 -14.28
C ALA A 70 -3.33 15.23 -13.34
N LEU A 71 -4.53 14.76 -13.70
CA LEU A 71 -5.28 13.77 -12.92
C LEU A 71 -4.58 12.41 -12.87
N VAL A 72 -3.99 11.93 -13.99
CA VAL A 72 -3.18 10.70 -14.00
C VAL A 72 -2.07 10.80 -12.96
N VAL A 73 -1.21 11.82 -13.08
CA VAL A 73 -0.07 12.00 -12.17
C VAL A 73 -0.52 12.22 -10.73
N HIS A 74 -1.61 12.96 -10.51
CA HIS A 74 -2.18 13.16 -9.18
C HIS A 74 -2.61 11.84 -8.53
N VAL A 75 -3.31 10.98 -9.28
CA VAL A 75 -3.75 9.66 -8.78
C VAL A 75 -2.55 8.77 -8.50
N ASP A 76 -1.53 8.72 -9.35
CA ASP A 76 -0.31 7.95 -9.07
C ASP A 76 0.39 8.44 -7.80
N LEU A 77 0.48 9.75 -7.59
CA LEU A 77 1.15 10.29 -6.41
C LEU A 77 0.38 10.06 -5.10
N THR A 78 -0.95 10.09 -5.15
CA THR A 78 -1.84 9.94 -3.97
C THR A 78 -2.22 8.51 -3.66
N VAL A 79 -2.42 7.66 -4.67
CA VAL A 79 -2.89 6.28 -4.49
C VAL A 79 -1.74 5.29 -4.58
N LEU A 80 -0.82 5.47 -5.54
CA LEU A 80 0.29 4.53 -5.73
C LEU A 80 1.49 4.90 -4.83
N VAL A 81 2.10 6.06 -5.06
CA VAL A 81 3.35 6.46 -4.37
C VAL A 81 3.12 6.65 -2.88
N TRP A 82 2.07 7.36 -2.47
CA TRP A 82 1.81 7.64 -1.06
C TRP A 82 1.56 6.36 -0.25
N PHE A 83 0.62 5.50 -0.68
CA PHE A 83 0.32 4.26 0.05
C PHE A 83 1.52 3.32 0.12
N LEU A 84 2.27 3.16 -0.97
CA LEU A 84 3.42 2.25 -1.00
C LEU A 84 4.63 2.83 -0.24
N SER A 85 4.76 4.16 -0.16
CA SER A 85 5.72 4.81 0.72
C SER A 85 5.36 4.60 2.19
N CYS A 86 4.07 4.65 2.54
CA CYS A 86 3.57 4.27 3.87
C CYS A 86 3.88 2.79 4.17
N ALA A 87 3.73 1.88 3.21
CA ALA A 87 4.19 0.49 3.36
C ALA A 87 5.70 0.41 3.64
N GLY A 88 6.50 1.24 2.95
CA GLY A 88 7.93 1.40 3.20
C GLY A 88 8.27 1.80 4.63
N ILE A 89 7.48 2.68 5.26
CA ILE A 89 7.61 3.04 6.68
C ILE A 89 7.44 1.79 7.54
N PHE A 90 6.31 1.09 7.43
CA PHE A 90 5.97 -0.07 8.26
C PHE A 90 6.97 -1.22 8.11
N TRP A 91 7.33 -1.58 6.88
CA TRP A 91 8.24 -2.68 6.64
C TRP A 91 9.68 -2.35 6.99
N THR A 92 10.10 -1.08 6.87
CA THR A 92 11.42 -0.65 7.35
C THR A 92 11.50 -0.70 8.87
N LEU A 93 10.46 -0.23 9.57
CA LEU A 93 10.38 -0.32 11.05
C LEU A 93 10.48 -1.75 11.56
N ASN A 94 9.88 -2.69 10.84
CA ASN A 94 9.91 -4.10 11.19
C ASN A 94 11.11 -4.87 10.60
N SER A 95 11.99 -4.22 9.85
CA SER A 95 13.18 -4.87 9.31
C SER A 95 14.28 -4.99 10.37
N THR A 96 15.11 -6.02 10.24
CA THR A 96 16.44 -6.06 10.87
C THR A 96 17.38 -5.09 10.16
N GLY A 97 18.51 -4.73 10.80
CA GLY A 97 19.55 -3.89 10.19
C GLY A 97 20.29 -4.52 9.00
N LYS A 98 19.95 -5.76 8.62
CA LYS A 98 20.54 -6.45 7.47
C LYS A 98 20.14 -5.79 6.14
N CYS A 99 21.02 -5.88 5.14
CA CYS A 99 20.82 -5.34 3.80
C CYS A 99 20.36 -3.86 3.82
N SER A 100 20.92 -3.02 4.70
CA SER A 100 20.52 -1.61 4.80
C SER A 100 20.71 -0.86 3.47
N ARG A 101 21.78 -1.19 2.73
CA ARG A 101 22.02 -0.67 1.36
C ARG A 101 20.87 -0.98 0.40
N CYS A 102 20.26 -2.17 0.53
CA CYS A 102 19.14 -2.61 -0.28
C CYS A 102 17.88 -1.78 0.03
N GLY A 103 17.69 -1.42 1.31
CA GLY A 103 16.59 -0.54 1.74
C GLY A 103 16.75 0.88 1.19
N TRP A 104 17.96 1.43 1.23
CA TRP A 104 18.26 2.72 0.59
C TRP A 104 18.15 2.66 -0.94
N GLY A 105 18.59 1.56 -1.56
CA GLY A 105 18.44 1.35 -3.00
C GLY A 105 16.97 1.31 -3.43
N ALA A 106 16.12 0.60 -2.68
CA ALA A 106 14.68 0.57 -2.90
C ALA A 106 14.06 1.97 -2.81
N LEU A 107 14.43 2.74 -1.79
CA LEU A 107 13.97 4.13 -1.63
C LEU A 107 14.45 5.02 -2.78
N TRP A 108 15.72 4.96 -3.17
CA TRP A 108 16.24 5.81 -4.25
C TRP A 108 15.56 5.51 -5.59
N LEU A 109 15.34 4.23 -5.90
CA LEU A 109 14.56 3.84 -7.08
C LEU A 109 13.13 4.40 -7.00
N ALA A 110 12.46 4.28 -5.84
CA ALA A 110 11.13 4.86 -5.66
C ALA A 110 11.14 6.39 -5.86
N VAL A 111 12.08 7.11 -5.23
CA VAL A 111 12.23 8.57 -5.37
C VAL A 111 12.46 8.97 -6.83
N ILE A 112 13.37 8.29 -7.54
CA ILE A 112 13.67 8.58 -8.94
C ILE A 112 12.44 8.31 -9.81
N GLY A 113 11.78 7.16 -9.63
CA GLY A 113 10.58 6.82 -10.38
C GLY A 113 9.45 7.83 -10.14
N THR A 114 9.20 8.21 -8.88
CA THR A 114 8.25 9.26 -8.51
C THR A 114 8.58 10.60 -9.15
N ALA A 115 9.85 11.00 -9.17
CA ALA A 115 10.28 12.25 -9.80
C ALA A 115 10.04 12.22 -11.31
N VAL A 116 10.36 11.11 -11.98
CA VAL A 116 10.12 10.94 -13.43
C VAL A 116 8.62 10.96 -13.75
N ILE A 117 7.78 10.25 -12.98
CA ILE A 117 6.30 10.30 -13.10
C ILE A 117 5.80 11.74 -12.93
N SER A 118 6.29 12.46 -11.93
CA SER A 118 5.86 13.83 -11.64
C SER A 118 6.25 14.83 -12.73
N LEU A 119 7.42 14.60 -13.35
CA LEU A 119 7.99 15.52 -14.34
C LEU A 119 7.59 15.18 -15.77
N SER A 120 7.10 13.97 -16.06
CA SER A 120 6.83 13.53 -17.43
C SER A 120 5.86 14.43 -18.20
N PRO A 121 4.80 15.05 -17.61
CA PRO A 121 3.95 15.98 -18.37
C PRO A 121 4.72 17.18 -18.91
N PHE A 122 5.69 17.68 -18.14
CA PHE A 122 6.54 18.81 -18.52
C PHE A 122 7.61 18.42 -19.54
N LEU A 123 7.80 17.12 -19.77
CA LEU A 123 8.71 16.55 -20.76
C LEU A 123 7.99 16.10 -22.04
N GLY A 124 6.69 16.37 -22.16
CA GLY A 124 5.90 16.09 -23.38
C GLY A 124 4.87 14.96 -23.25
N ALA A 125 4.80 14.26 -22.11
CA ALA A 125 3.82 13.21 -21.90
C ALA A 125 2.40 13.79 -21.72
N GLY A 126 1.59 13.77 -22.78
CA GLY A 126 0.27 14.41 -22.82
C GLY A 126 -0.89 13.50 -23.23
N SER A 127 -0.67 12.18 -23.29
CA SER A 127 -1.67 11.21 -23.79
C SER A 127 -2.22 10.34 -22.66
N PRO A 128 -3.18 10.83 -21.86
CA PRO A 128 -3.68 10.13 -20.68
C PRO A 128 -4.62 8.98 -21.01
N LEU A 129 -4.51 7.91 -20.23
CA LEU A 129 -5.45 6.80 -20.14
C LEU A 129 -5.93 6.65 -18.70
N MET A 130 -7.24 6.74 -18.51
CA MET A 130 -7.89 6.66 -17.21
C MET A 130 -8.30 5.23 -16.88
N ASN A 131 -7.33 4.33 -16.85
CA ASN A 131 -7.58 2.94 -16.47
C ASN A 131 -7.63 2.78 -14.94
N ASN A 132 -8.27 1.70 -14.48
CA ASN A 132 -8.36 1.41 -13.06
C ASN A 132 -6.98 1.10 -12.45
N TYR A 133 -6.84 1.40 -11.16
CA TYR A 133 -5.66 1.21 -10.30
C TYR A 133 -4.45 2.10 -10.61
N VAL A 134 -3.86 2.00 -11.80
CA VAL A 134 -2.65 2.74 -12.18
C VAL A 134 -2.91 3.43 -13.52
N PRO A 135 -3.49 4.64 -13.54
CA PRO A 135 -3.68 5.37 -14.77
C PRO A 135 -2.32 5.67 -15.41
N VAL A 136 -2.28 5.81 -16.73
CA VAL A 136 -1.00 6.02 -17.43
C VAL A 136 -1.04 7.19 -18.38
N LEU A 137 0.11 7.84 -18.55
CA LEU A 137 0.38 8.62 -19.75
C LEU A 137 1.06 7.68 -20.75
N GLN A 138 0.51 7.58 -21.96
CA GLN A 138 1.07 6.76 -23.04
C GLN A 138 2.34 7.39 -23.60
N ASP A 139 3.39 7.39 -22.79
CA ASP A 139 4.65 8.02 -23.08
C ASP A 139 5.82 7.21 -22.48
N PRO A 140 6.91 6.98 -23.23
CA PRO A 140 8.06 6.22 -22.75
C PRO A 140 8.67 6.75 -21.45
N ILE A 141 8.70 8.09 -21.26
CA ILE A 141 9.26 8.70 -20.05
C ILE A 141 8.41 8.32 -18.84
N PHE A 142 7.09 8.39 -18.98
CA PHE A 142 6.16 7.99 -17.93
C PHE A 142 6.32 6.50 -17.59
N PHE A 143 6.39 5.63 -18.59
CA PHE A 143 6.60 4.19 -18.37
C PHE A 143 7.95 3.86 -17.72
N VAL A 144 9.02 4.58 -18.07
CA VAL A 144 10.31 4.46 -17.37
C VAL A 144 10.16 4.86 -15.90
N GLY A 145 9.46 5.96 -15.60
CA GLY A 145 9.19 6.38 -14.23
C GLY A 145 8.44 5.32 -13.43
N LEU A 146 7.36 4.78 -14.01
CA LEU A 146 6.55 3.73 -13.41
C LEU A 146 7.35 2.44 -13.19
N GLY A 147 8.14 2.01 -14.18
CA GLY A 147 9.01 0.84 -14.08
C GLY A 147 10.09 0.99 -13.01
N VAL A 148 10.77 2.15 -12.95
CA VAL A 148 11.79 2.44 -11.94
C VAL A 148 11.18 2.45 -10.54
N PHE A 149 9.99 3.06 -10.37
CA PHE A 149 9.26 3.03 -9.12
C PHE A 149 8.88 1.58 -8.72
N GLY A 150 8.33 0.81 -9.65
CA GLY A 150 7.95 -0.60 -9.45
C GLY A 150 9.14 -1.49 -9.06
N LEU A 151 10.32 -1.26 -9.63
CA LEU A 151 11.57 -1.93 -9.24
C LEU A 151 11.97 -1.57 -7.80
N GLY A 152 11.87 -0.29 -7.43
CA GLY A 152 12.11 0.17 -6.06
C GLY A 152 11.17 -0.50 -5.07
N PHE A 153 9.87 -0.55 -5.39
CA PHE A 153 8.87 -1.24 -4.58
C PHE A 153 9.12 -2.74 -4.47
N THR A 154 9.47 -3.40 -5.57
CA THR A 154 9.80 -4.84 -5.58
C THR A 154 11.01 -5.12 -4.68
N LEU A 155 12.07 -4.29 -4.76
CA LEU A 155 13.24 -4.43 -3.90
C LEU A 155 12.89 -4.21 -2.41
N LEU A 156 12.00 -3.28 -2.09
CA LEU A 156 11.47 -3.08 -0.74
C LEU A 156 10.75 -4.34 -0.24
N VAL A 157 9.86 -4.93 -1.04
CA VAL A 157 9.11 -6.15 -0.71
C VAL A 157 10.07 -7.33 -0.48
N LEU A 158 11.01 -7.57 -1.40
CA LEU A 158 11.98 -8.66 -1.28
C LEU A 158 12.86 -8.50 -0.03
N ARG A 159 13.33 -7.28 0.24
CA ARG A 159 14.08 -7.00 1.48
C ARG A 159 13.23 -7.27 2.72
N GLY A 160 11.97 -6.85 2.72
CA GLY A 160 11.04 -7.09 3.82
C GLY A 160 10.86 -8.59 4.08
N LEU A 161 10.61 -9.39 3.04
CA LEU A 161 10.44 -10.84 3.16
C LEU A 161 11.68 -11.54 3.73
N LEU A 162 12.87 -11.14 3.28
CA LEU A 162 14.14 -11.79 3.67
C LEU A 162 14.66 -11.35 5.05
N TYR A 163 14.36 -10.10 5.46
CA TYR A 163 15.05 -9.48 6.59
C TYR A 163 14.11 -8.85 7.63
N SER A 164 12.81 -9.12 7.59
CA SER A 164 11.89 -8.74 8.68
C SER A 164 12.26 -9.41 10.00
N LYS A 165 11.95 -8.73 11.12
CA LYS A 165 12.04 -9.31 12.46
C LYS A 165 11.06 -10.48 12.57
N PRO A 166 11.46 -11.61 13.18
CA PRO A 166 10.58 -12.76 13.34
C PRO A 166 9.43 -12.45 14.32
N MET A 167 8.32 -13.18 14.18
CA MET A 167 7.17 -13.13 15.09
C MET A 167 7.58 -13.44 16.55
N GLY A 168 8.59 -14.30 16.74
CA GLY A 168 8.98 -14.83 18.06
C GLY A 168 8.37 -16.21 18.32
N ARG A 169 8.79 -16.86 19.43
CA ARG A 169 8.35 -18.23 19.76
C ARG A 169 6.97 -18.29 20.43
N ALA A 170 6.55 -17.22 21.09
CA ALA A 170 5.24 -17.08 21.70
C ALA A 170 4.40 -16.07 20.90
N VAL A 171 3.09 -16.29 20.80
CA VAL A 171 2.17 -15.37 20.13
C VAL A 171 1.91 -14.16 21.05
N SER A 172 2.81 -13.17 20.99
CA SER A 172 2.69 -11.88 21.68
C SER A 172 1.98 -10.83 20.80
N GLY A 173 1.56 -9.70 21.39
CA GLY A 173 0.95 -8.59 20.64
C GLY A 173 1.90 -8.03 19.56
N ALA A 174 3.17 -7.81 19.91
CA ALA A 174 4.21 -7.47 18.94
C ALA A 174 4.33 -8.52 17.82
N GLY A 175 4.35 -9.81 18.17
CA GLY A 175 4.39 -10.91 17.21
C GLY A 175 3.20 -10.91 16.25
N ALA A 176 1.99 -10.59 16.75
CA ALA A 176 0.80 -10.47 15.93
C ALA A 176 0.89 -9.31 14.93
N LEU A 177 1.41 -8.14 15.34
CA LEU A 177 1.65 -7.03 14.40
C LEU A 177 2.67 -7.41 13.34
N ARG A 178 3.78 -8.07 13.72
CA ARG A 178 4.79 -8.57 12.78
C ARG A 178 4.21 -9.55 11.77
N PHE A 179 3.26 -10.38 12.20
CA PHE A 179 2.54 -11.27 11.31
C PHE A 179 1.70 -10.52 10.29
N GLY A 180 0.91 -9.53 10.72
CA GLY A 180 0.15 -8.67 9.81
C GLY A 180 1.04 -7.91 8.81
N LEU A 181 2.22 -7.48 9.23
CA LEU A 181 3.21 -6.87 8.33
C LEU A 181 3.77 -7.88 7.31
N MET A 182 4.02 -9.11 7.74
CA MET A 182 4.50 -10.19 6.88
C MET A 182 3.43 -10.65 5.87
N THR A 183 2.17 -10.79 6.28
CA THR A 183 1.07 -11.08 5.34
C THR A 183 0.95 -9.95 4.31
N GLY A 184 1.06 -8.69 4.73
CA GLY A 184 1.10 -7.54 3.80
C GLY A 184 2.22 -7.62 2.75
N LEU A 185 3.43 -8.08 3.14
CA LEU A 185 4.55 -8.31 2.21
C LEU A 185 4.28 -9.44 1.23
N VAL A 186 3.73 -10.57 1.70
CA VAL A 186 3.38 -11.71 0.84
C VAL A 186 2.33 -11.30 -0.19
N ILE A 187 1.31 -10.56 0.23
CA ILE A 187 0.28 -10.04 -0.67
C ILE A 187 0.87 -9.09 -1.71
N ALA A 188 1.79 -8.21 -1.29
CA ALA A 188 2.47 -7.30 -2.20
C ALA A 188 3.31 -8.04 -3.25
N LEU A 189 3.97 -9.14 -2.86
CA LEU A 189 4.69 -10.00 -3.80
C LEU A 189 3.72 -10.66 -4.80
N ILE A 190 2.56 -11.14 -4.35
CA ILE A 190 1.53 -11.70 -5.24
C ILE A 190 1.03 -10.63 -6.22
N SER A 191 0.82 -9.39 -5.75
CA SER A 191 0.43 -8.27 -6.60
C SER A 191 1.48 -7.99 -7.69
N VAL A 192 2.77 -7.91 -7.34
CA VAL A 192 3.86 -7.74 -8.31
C VAL A 192 3.89 -8.90 -9.30
N ALA A 193 3.76 -10.14 -8.81
CA ALA A 193 3.72 -11.32 -9.66
C ALA A 193 2.50 -11.31 -10.60
N ALA A 194 1.35 -10.81 -10.16
CA ALA A 194 0.15 -10.67 -10.97
C ALA A 194 0.33 -9.65 -12.10
N VAL A 195 0.98 -8.50 -11.84
CA VAL A 195 1.33 -7.54 -12.91
C VAL A 195 2.27 -8.18 -13.94
N VAL A 196 3.29 -8.91 -13.49
CA VAL A 196 4.21 -9.62 -14.39
C VAL A 196 3.49 -10.70 -15.19
N ALA A 197 2.62 -11.49 -14.55
CA ALA A 197 1.82 -12.51 -15.22
C ALA A 197 0.86 -11.90 -16.25
N SER A 198 0.21 -10.78 -15.92
CA SER A 198 -0.62 -10.03 -16.87
C SER A 198 0.22 -9.55 -18.06
N TYR A 199 1.37 -8.91 -17.83
CA TYR A 199 2.26 -8.45 -18.89
C TYR A 199 2.67 -9.57 -19.87
N LEU A 200 2.98 -10.75 -19.33
CA LEU A 200 3.39 -11.91 -20.14
C LEU A 200 2.22 -12.64 -20.81
N GLY A 201 1.00 -12.49 -20.31
CA GLY A 201 -0.17 -13.27 -20.73
C GLY A 201 -1.23 -12.50 -21.51
N ILE A 202 -1.12 -11.17 -21.63
CA ILE A 202 -2.03 -10.36 -22.46
C ILE A 202 -1.73 -10.64 -23.95
N PRO A 203 -2.74 -11.00 -24.77
CA PRO A 203 -2.57 -11.16 -26.21
C PRO A 203 -2.10 -9.87 -26.90
N GLU A 204 -1.18 -9.97 -27.86
CA GLU A 204 -0.60 -8.83 -28.59
C GLU A 204 -1.64 -7.97 -29.34
N ILE A 205 -2.81 -8.52 -29.65
CA ILE A 205 -3.91 -7.79 -30.31
C ILE A 205 -4.60 -6.77 -29.38
N ILE A 206 -4.37 -6.85 -28.08
CA ILE A 206 -4.97 -5.94 -27.09
C ILE A 206 -4.06 -4.73 -26.90
N GLU A 207 -4.57 -3.55 -27.24
CA GLU A 207 -3.85 -2.27 -27.16
C GLU A 207 -4.64 -1.19 -26.41
N GLY A 208 -4.01 -0.03 -26.22
CA GLY A 208 -4.65 1.18 -25.66
C GLY A 208 -5.17 0.97 -24.23
N GLN A 209 -6.31 1.59 -23.91
CA GLN A 209 -6.86 1.56 -22.55
C GLN A 209 -7.14 0.14 -22.04
N HIS A 210 -7.64 -0.76 -22.91
CA HIS A 210 -7.97 -2.12 -22.50
C HIS A 210 -6.72 -2.92 -22.08
N TYR A 211 -5.59 -2.69 -22.73
CA TYR A 211 -4.32 -3.29 -22.35
C TYR A 211 -3.94 -2.92 -20.91
N TYR A 212 -3.97 -1.62 -20.56
CA TYR A 212 -3.59 -1.17 -19.22
C TYR A 212 -4.62 -1.53 -18.14
N GLU A 213 -5.90 -1.63 -18.50
CA GLU A 213 -6.91 -2.23 -17.62
C GLU A 213 -6.49 -3.66 -17.24
N LEU A 214 -6.26 -4.54 -18.20
CA LEU A 214 -5.87 -5.94 -17.93
C LEU A 214 -4.51 -6.05 -17.21
N LEU A 215 -3.56 -5.18 -17.55
CA LEU A 215 -2.22 -5.17 -16.96
C LEU A 215 -2.29 -4.91 -15.45
N PHE A 216 -3.07 -3.92 -15.02
CA PHE A 216 -3.12 -3.48 -13.63
C PHE A 216 -4.30 -4.06 -12.85
N TRP A 217 -5.27 -4.73 -13.50
CA TRP A 217 -6.46 -5.24 -12.83
C TRP A 217 -6.13 -6.19 -11.66
N GLY A 218 -5.45 -7.31 -11.93
CA GLY A 218 -5.17 -8.29 -10.88
C GLY A 218 -4.17 -7.80 -9.85
N GLY A 219 -3.06 -7.22 -10.28
CA GLY A 219 -2.08 -6.62 -9.37
C GLY A 219 -2.70 -5.53 -8.49
N GLY A 220 -3.54 -4.68 -9.08
CA GLY A 220 -4.26 -3.61 -8.42
C GLY A 220 -5.28 -4.11 -7.41
N HIS A 221 -6.12 -5.09 -7.76
CA HIS A 221 -7.04 -5.72 -6.80
C HIS A 221 -6.28 -6.35 -5.63
N THR A 222 -5.17 -7.04 -5.90
CA THR A 222 -4.40 -7.73 -4.87
C THR A 222 -3.69 -6.77 -3.91
N ILE A 223 -3.11 -5.66 -4.40
CA ILE A 223 -2.38 -4.73 -3.52
C ILE A 223 -3.29 -4.01 -2.52
N GLN A 224 -4.58 -3.88 -2.82
CA GLN A 224 -5.55 -3.33 -1.86
C GLN A 224 -5.61 -4.15 -0.56
N PHE A 225 -5.44 -5.48 -0.63
CA PHE A 225 -5.36 -6.30 0.58
C PHE A 225 -4.08 -6.02 1.38
N THR A 226 -2.96 -5.63 0.76
CA THR A 226 -1.78 -5.13 1.48
C THR A 226 -2.13 -3.87 2.25
N HIS A 227 -2.83 -2.90 1.62
CA HIS A 227 -3.25 -1.68 2.31
C HIS A 227 -4.16 -1.98 3.50
N ILE A 228 -5.11 -2.91 3.36
CA ILE A 228 -5.97 -3.36 4.46
C ILE A 228 -5.14 -3.96 5.59
N GLN A 229 -4.19 -4.87 5.31
CA GLN A 229 -3.33 -5.45 6.34
C GLN A 229 -2.55 -4.38 7.12
N LEU A 230 -1.95 -3.43 6.41
CA LEU A 230 -1.19 -2.33 7.02
C LEU A 230 -2.08 -1.39 7.83
N MET A 231 -3.28 -1.09 7.34
CA MET A 231 -4.28 -0.31 8.07
C MET A 231 -4.65 -1.00 9.39
N LEU A 232 -4.89 -2.31 9.36
CA LEU A 232 -5.23 -3.10 10.55
C LEU A 232 -4.09 -3.16 11.57
N VAL A 233 -2.85 -3.31 11.09
CA VAL A 233 -1.65 -3.16 11.94
C VAL A 233 -1.61 -1.77 12.57
N ALA A 234 -1.82 -0.71 11.79
CA ALA A 234 -1.82 0.66 12.26
C ALA A 234 -2.90 0.91 13.32
N TRP A 235 -4.12 0.39 13.12
CA TRP A 235 -5.22 0.53 14.08
C TRP A 235 -4.89 -0.09 15.44
N LEU A 236 -4.41 -1.34 15.45
CA LEU A 236 -4.05 -2.02 16.69
C LEU A 236 -2.88 -1.34 17.40
N TRP A 237 -1.88 -0.90 16.63
CA TRP A 237 -0.70 -0.23 17.17
C TRP A 237 -1.06 1.13 17.76
N LEU A 238 -1.76 1.98 17.01
CA LEU A 238 -2.20 3.29 17.47
C LEU A 238 -3.17 3.21 18.64
N ALA A 239 -4.07 2.23 18.66
CA ALA A 239 -4.97 2.02 19.80
C ALA A 239 -4.18 1.73 21.08
N THR A 240 -3.18 0.84 21.00
CA THR A 240 -2.30 0.52 22.14
C THR A 240 -1.48 1.73 22.56
N MET A 241 -0.86 2.44 21.61
CA MET A 241 -0.05 3.64 21.89
C MET A 241 -0.87 4.81 22.45
N SER A 242 -2.16 4.87 22.13
CA SER A 242 -3.10 5.85 22.70
C SER A 242 -3.59 5.47 24.10
N GLY A 243 -3.09 4.38 24.69
CA GLY A 243 -3.48 3.91 26.02
C GLY A 243 -4.84 3.22 26.07
N LEU A 244 -5.43 2.86 24.92
CA LEU A 244 -6.71 2.16 24.88
C LEU A 244 -6.56 0.73 25.40
N ASN A 245 -7.54 0.27 26.19
CA ASN A 245 -7.58 -1.10 26.66
C ASN A 245 -8.20 -2.02 25.59
N VAL A 246 -7.37 -2.46 24.64
CA VAL A 246 -7.77 -3.35 23.54
C VAL A 246 -8.00 -4.76 24.07
N LYS A 247 -9.26 -5.22 24.10
CA LYS A 247 -9.65 -6.57 24.55
C LYS A 247 -9.56 -7.61 23.42
N LEU A 248 -8.51 -7.55 22.61
CA LEU A 248 -8.25 -8.51 21.54
C LEU A 248 -7.01 -9.32 21.89
N SER A 249 -7.12 -10.64 21.95
CA SER A 249 -5.94 -11.47 22.21
C SER A 249 -5.02 -11.51 20.98
N PRO A 250 -3.69 -11.61 21.16
CA PRO A 250 -2.75 -11.73 20.04
C PRO A 250 -3.07 -12.90 19.09
N ARG A 251 -3.60 -14.01 19.60
CA ARG A 251 -4.00 -15.17 18.78
C ARG A 251 -5.16 -14.86 17.85
N ILE A 252 -6.16 -14.12 18.34
CA ILE A 252 -7.29 -13.70 17.51
C ILE A 252 -6.81 -12.68 16.46
N ALA A 253 -5.91 -11.76 16.83
CA ALA A 253 -5.33 -10.83 15.87
C ALA A 253 -4.59 -11.56 14.73
N VAL A 254 -3.76 -12.57 15.05
CA VAL A 254 -3.12 -13.44 14.04
C VAL A 254 -4.14 -14.14 13.17
N LEU A 255 -5.20 -14.71 13.75
CA LEU A 255 -6.28 -15.34 12.98
C LEU A 255 -6.93 -14.34 12.01
N LEU A 256 -7.24 -13.12 12.46
CA LEU A 256 -7.84 -12.09 11.62
C LEU A 256 -6.88 -11.66 10.49
N PHE A 257 -5.60 -11.46 10.76
CA PHE A 257 -4.61 -11.17 9.72
C PHE A 257 -4.49 -12.32 8.70
N ALA A 258 -4.54 -13.58 9.16
CA ALA A 258 -4.52 -14.75 8.28
C ALA A 258 -5.77 -14.80 7.39
N LEU A 259 -6.95 -14.62 7.98
CA LEU A 259 -8.21 -14.55 7.23
C LEU A 259 -8.22 -13.41 6.20
N GLY A 260 -7.68 -12.24 6.56
CA GLY A 260 -7.54 -11.10 5.66
C GLY A 260 -6.53 -11.32 4.52
N ALA A 261 -5.67 -12.33 4.61
CA ALA A 261 -4.73 -12.68 3.54
C ALA A 261 -5.31 -13.69 2.54
N ILE A 262 -6.37 -14.43 2.92
CA ILE A 262 -6.99 -15.46 2.07
C ILE A 262 -7.43 -14.90 0.70
N PRO A 263 -8.13 -13.76 0.60
CA PRO A 263 -8.56 -13.24 -0.71
C PRO A 263 -7.39 -12.99 -1.66
N ALA A 264 -6.25 -12.50 -1.15
CA ALA A 264 -5.06 -12.29 -1.94
C ALA A 264 -4.39 -13.59 -2.39
N LEU A 265 -4.43 -14.65 -1.57
CA LEU A 265 -3.96 -15.98 -1.98
C LEU A 265 -4.84 -16.56 -3.09
N MET A 266 -6.15 -16.27 -3.07
CA MET A 266 -7.07 -16.67 -4.14
C MET A 266 -6.79 -15.98 -5.47
N THR A 267 -6.09 -14.84 -5.51
CA THR A 267 -5.59 -14.26 -6.77
C THR A 267 -4.75 -15.28 -7.55
N ILE A 268 -3.90 -16.07 -6.86
CA ILE A 268 -3.07 -17.09 -7.52
C ILE A 268 -3.96 -18.11 -8.24
N TYR A 269 -5.04 -18.55 -7.58
CA TYR A 269 -6.00 -19.45 -8.18
C TYR A 269 -6.66 -18.83 -9.42
N VAL A 270 -7.07 -17.55 -9.37
CA VAL A 270 -7.69 -16.87 -10.51
C VAL A 270 -6.76 -16.86 -11.73
N TYR A 271 -5.48 -16.53 -11.54
CA TYR A 271 -4.49 -16.51 -12.63
C TYR A 271 -4.18 -17.90 -13.22
N VAL A 272 -4.41 -18.97 -12.46
CA VAL A 272 -4.22 -20.35 -12.94
C VAL A 272 -5.50 -20.88 -13.61
N ALA A 273 -6.67 -20.45 -13.14
CA ALA A 273 -7.96 -21.00 -13.56
C ALA A 273 -8.61 -20.27 -14.74
N PHE A 274 -8.30 -18.98 -14.96
CA PHE A 274 -8.98 -18.14 -15.95
C PHE A 274 -8.00 -17.31 -16.76
N ASP A 275 -8.22 -17.26 -18.07
CA ASP A 275 -7.43 -16.43 -18.99
C ASP A 275 -7.54 -14.95 -18.62
N ILE A 276 -6.42 -14.21 -18.69
CA ILE A 276 -6.36 -12.79 -18.27
C ILE A 276 -7.38 -11.91 -19.00
N GLY A 277 -7.64 -12.17 -20.28
CA GLY A 277 -8.62 -11.43 -21.08
C GLY A 277 -10.07 -11.88 -20.89
N SER A 278 -10.35 -12.89 -20.05
CA SER A 278 -11.70 -13.41 -19.84
C SER A 278 -12.52 -12.55 -18.89
N GLY A 279 -13.85 -12.56 -19.08
CA GLY A 279 -14.77 -11.89 -18.15
C GLY A 279 -14.76 -12.52 -16.76
N GLU A 280 -14.53 -13.83 -16.68
CA GLU A 280 -14.39 -14.60 -15.45
C GLU A 280 -13.21 -14.13 -14.62
N HIS A 281 -12.04 -13.92 -15.24
CA HIS A 281 -10.85 -13.39 -14.56
C HIS A 281 -11.16 -12.05 -13.88
N MET A 282 -11.79 -11.13 -14.61
CA MET A 282 -12.19 -9.81 -14.12
C MET A 282 -13.22 -9.91 -12.98
N LEU A 283 -14.25 -10.74 -13.17
CA LEU A 283 -15.35 -10.93 -12.21
C LEU A 283 -14.87 -11.54 -10.90
N TRP A 284 -14.03 -12.57 -10.95
CA TRP A 284 -13.50 -13.20 -9.74
C TRP A 284 -12.63 -12.26 -8.91
N LEU A 285 -11.76 -11.46 -9.54
CA LEU A 285 -10.98 -10.45 -8.83
C LEU A 285 -11.87 -9.37 -8.21
N THR A 286 -12.94 -8.97 -8.92
CA THR A 286 -13.95 -8.04 -8.39
C THR A 286 -14.63 -8.62 -7.15
N TRP A 287 -15.06 -9.87 -7.19
CA TRP A 287 -15.68 -10.55 -6.03
C TRP A 287 -14.73 -10.68 -4.85
N LEU A 288 -13.46 -11.01 -5.10
CA LEU A 288 -12.44 -11.05 -4.05
C LEU A 288 -12.36 -9.70 -3.34
N MET A 289 -12.38 -8.58 -4.06
CA MET A 289 -12.40 -7.25 -3.45
C MET A 289 -13.71 -6.94 -2.73
N GLN A 290 -14.85 -7.21 -3.39
CA GLN A 290 -16.19 -6.92 -2.87
C GLN A 290 -16.47 -7.63 -1.55
N TYR A 291 -16.07 -8.90 -1.43
CA TYR A 291 -16.38 -9.73 -0.26
C TYR A 291 -15.18 -9.97 0.67
N GLY A 292 -13.96 -9.91 0.15
CA GLY A 292 -12.75 -10.27 0.89
C GLY A 292 -12.23 -9.17 1.81
N GLY A 293 -12.33 -7.90 1.42
CA GLY A 293 -11.73 -6.79 2.17
C GLY A 293 -12.29 -6.62 3.59
N GLY A 294 -13.56 -6.97 3.78
CA GLY A 294 -14.26 -6.87 5.06
C GLY A 294 -13.98 -8.01 6.05
N ILE A 295 -13.46 -9.16 5.59
CA ILE A 295 -13.37 -10.39 6.40
C ILE A 295 -12.54 -10.18 7.67
N ALA A 296 -11.40 -9.50 7.55
CA ALA A 296 -10.56 -9.16 8.70
C ALA A 296 -10.92 -7.79 9.29
N ALA A 297 -11.26 -6.82 8.43
CA ALA A 297 -11.40 -5.43 8.85
C ALA A 297 -12.62 -5.21 9.75
N LEU A 298 -13.77 -5.81 9.41
CA LEU A 298 -15.00 -5.68 10.19
C LEU A 298 -14.87 -6.23 11.62
N PRO A 299 -14.48 -7.51 11.84
CA PRO A 299 -14.36 -8.02 13.21
C PRO A 299 -13.28 -7.29 14.01
N MET A 300 -12.21 -6.82 13.38
CA MET A 300 -11.17 -6.05 14.08
C MET A 300 -11.68 -4.67 14.51
N ALA A 301 -12.43 -3.97 13.64
CA ALA A 301 -13.09 -2.71 14.00
C ALA A 301 -14.06 -2.92 15.17
N LEU A 302 -14.90 -3.96 15.12
CA LEU A 302 -15.84 -4.31 16.19
C LEU A 302 -15.13 -4.59 17.53
N ALA A 303 -13.96 -5.23 17.49
CA ALA A 303 -13.16 -5.48 18.69
C ALA A 303 -12.56 -4.20 19.31
N LEU A 304 -12.33 -3.16 18.50
CA LEU A 304 -11.78 -1.88 18.94
C LEU A 304 -12.84 -0.91 19.50
N ILE A 305 -14.09 -0.98 19.02
CA ILE A 305 -15.18 -0.08 19.46
C ILE A 305 -15.34 -0.02 20.99
N PRO A 306 -15.41 -1.14 21.74
CA PRO A 306 -15.55 -1.09 23.20
C PRO A 306 -14.38 -0.38 23.89
N ALA A 307 -13.17 -0.46 23.33
CA ALA A 307 -11.99 0.21 23.88
C ALA A 307 -12.13 1.74 23.80
N PHE A 308 -12.63 2.26 22.67
CA PHE A 308 -12.93 3.69 22.50
C PHE A 308 -14.07 4.17 23.42
N LEU A 309 -15.16 3.39 23.52
CA LEU A 309 -16.30 3.75 24.35
C LEU A 309 -15.95 3.73 25.86
N GLY A 310 -15.07 2.82 26.27
CA GLY A 310 -14.58 2.74 27.65
C GLY A 310 -13.66 3.90 28.02
N ALA A 311 -12.80 4.35 27.09
CA ALA A 311 -11.89 5.47 27.33
C ALA A 311 -12.62 6.78 27.62
N ARG A 312 -13.73 7.07 26.91
CA ARG A 312 -14.56 8.25 27.15
C ARG A 312 -15.22 8.30 28.53
N LYS A 313 -15.49 7.15 29.15
CA LYS A 313 -16.11 7.11 30.48
C LYS A 313 -15.15 7.44 31.62
N ASN A 314 -13.84 7.39 31.34
CA ASN A 314 -12.77 7.57 32.31
C ASN A 314 -11.96 8.87 32.10
N ALA A 315 -12.33 9.67 31.09
CA ALA A 315 -11.77 10.99 30.80
C ALA A 315 -12.72 12.07 31.34
#